data_AF-A0A7X8E9S0-F1
#
_entry.id   AF-A0A7X8E9S0-F1
#
_cell.length_a   1.000
_cell.length_b   1.000
_cell.length_c   1.000
_cell.angle_alpha   90.00
_cell.angle_beta   90.00
_cell.angle_gamma   90.00
#
_symmetry.space_group_name_H-M   'P 1'
#
loop_
_entity.id
_entity.type
_entity.pdbx_description
1 polymer ?
#
loop_
_entity_poly.entity_id
_entity_poly.type
_entity_poly.pdbx_seq_one_letter_code
_entity_poly.pdbx_strand_id
1 'polypeptide(L)'
;VLDAKEKEVEAEIALEKAKWDHYASTFKMQFGTEAPIMKDIIDSDVEQKKGNLIIAQHNLNKAYTDLNILVGITPDARPVLTTEVVYEPLEITGINSEVGRAISSNVNVWAALQNVIIEKEDLRMTLKPYEIEKMEIEVAELTADGAKEELEKGLRGLYHDILSLEEAINASKGGVKAAETGLKAAEVRYDVGMATEGDLLESKATLAIAKKTQAQLKYQHATATAAYRNLTGREVLPTN
;
A
#
# COMPACT_ATOMS: atom_id res chain seq x y z
N VAL A 1 2.00 4.06 8.87
CA VAL A 1 2.91 5.12 9.38
C VAL A 1 4.01 5.47 8.38
N LEU A 2 4.80 4.51 7.89
CA LEU A 2 5.91 4.81 6.97
C LEU A 2 5.47 5.54 5.67
N ASP A 3 4.44 5.04 4.98
CA ASP A 3 3.83 5.72 3.82
C ASP A 3 3.36 7.16 4.14
N ALA A 4 2.80 7.38 5.34
CA ALA A 4 2.36 8.71 5.76
C ALA A 4 3.55 9.66 6.02
N LYS A 5 4.67 9.14 6.50
CA LYS A 5 5.91 9.90 6.70
C LYS A 5 6.53 10.30 5.36
N GLU A 6 6.55 9.40 4.39
CA GLU A 6 7.01 9.69 3.03
C GLU A 6 6.13 10.74 2.33
N LYS A 7 4.80 10.68 2.53
CA LYS A 7 3.87 11.71 2.04
C LYS A 7 4.08 13.08 2.67
N GLU A 8 4.44 13.15 3.95
CA GLU A 8 4.78 14.43 4.60
C GLU A 8 6.02 15.05 3.95
N VAL A 9 7.09 14.27 3.77
CA VAL A 9 8.33 14.72 3.12
C VAL A 9 8.07 15.21 1.69
N GLU A 10 7.24 14.49 0.93
CA GLU A 10 6.84 14.91 -0.42
C GLU A 10 6.08 16.24 -0.40
N ALA A 11 5.13 16.40 0.53
CA ALA A 11 4.36 17.64 0.67
C ALA A 11 5.24 18.83 1.10
N GLU A 12 6.26 18.57 1.92
CA GLU A 12 7.25 19.57 2.32
C GLU A 12 8.09 20.05 1.13
N ILE A 13 8.65 19.12 0.35
CA ILE A 13 9.42 19.46 -0.87
C ILE A 13 8.53 20.19 -1.89
N ALA A 14 7.28 19.78 -2.04
CA ALA A 14 6.33 20.44 -2.94
C ALA A 14 6.01 21.88 -2.51
N LEU A 15 5.92 22.12 -1.19
CA LEU A 15 5.74 23.47 -0.64
C LEU A 15 6.99 24.33 -0.82
N GLU A 16 8.19 23.77 -0.63
CA GLU A 16 9.44 24.49 -0.90
C GLU A 16 9.55 24.91 -2.37
N LYS A 17 9.22 24.00 -3.30
CA LYS A 17 9.17 24.32 -4.73
C LYS A 17 8.19 25.46 -5.03
N ALA A 18 6.96 25.38 -4.53
CA ALA A 18 5.96 26.43 -4.75
C ALA A 18 6.39 27.79 -4.18
N LYS A 19 7.06 27.82 -3.02
CA LYS A 19 7.63 29.05 -2.46
C LYS A 19 8.73 29.64 -3.35
N TRP A 20 9.56 28.78 -3.94
CA TRP A 20 10.60 29.22 -4.88
C TRP A 20 9.98 29.77 -6.17
N ASP A 21 8.96 29.10 -6.72
CA ASP A 21 8.22 29.57 -7.90
C ASP A 21 7.56 30.94 -7.64
N HIS A 22 6.99 31.14 -6.44
CA HIS A 22 6.49 32.42 -5.98
C HIS A 22 7.58 33.49 -5.91
N TYR A 23 8.74 33.19 -5.33
CA TYR A 23 9.87 34.11 -5.29
C TYR A 23 10.35 34.50 -6.70
N ALA A 24 10.52 33.52 -7.59
CA ALA A 24 10.95 33.76 -8.96
C ALA A 24 9.93 34.60 -9.76
N SER A 25 8.63 34.35 -9.57
CA SER A 25 7.57 35.11 -10.24
C SER A 25 7.45 36.55 -9.72
N THR A 26 7.49 36.75 -8.41
CA THR A 26 7.47 38.11 -7.84
C THR A 26 8.64 38.95 -8.33
N PHE A 27 9.81 38.34 -8.52
CA PHE A 27 10.95 39.01 -9.18
C PHE A 27 10.63 39.39 -10.63
N LYS A 28 10.12 38.46 -11.45
CA LYS A 28 9.73 38.75 -12.85
C LYS A 28 8.68 39.86 -12.98
N MET A 29 7.75 39.94 -12.04
CA MET A 29 6.75 41.01 -11.96
C MET A 29 7.38 42.37 -11.68
N GLN A 30 8.40 42.44 -10.81
CA GLN A 30 9.13 43.70 -10.54
C GLN A 30 9.82 44.25 -11.79
N PHE A 31 10.27 43.37 -12.69
CA PHE A 31 10.86 43.74 -13.98
C PHE A 31 9.83 43.88 -15.11
N GLY A 32 8.53 43.79 -14.82
CA GLY A 32 7.46 43.95 -15.81
C GLY A 32 7.40 42.83 -16.86
N THR A 33 8.08 41.71 -16.64
CA THR A 33 8.10 40.56 -17.55
C THR A 33 6.98 39.56 -17.28
N GLU A 34 6.22 39.77 -16.20
CA GLU A 34 5.06 38.96 -15.80
C GLU A 34 3.92 39.87 -15.32
N ALA A 35 2.69 39.50 -15.65
CA ALA A 35 1.51 40.31 -15.31
C ALA A 35 1.15 40.18 -13.81
N PRO A 36 0.81 41.28 -13.12
CA PRO A 36 0.45 41.23 -11.69
C PRO A 36 -0.72 40.31 -11.35
N ILE A 37 -1.63 40.06 -12.30
CA ILE A 37 -2.77 39.14 -12.12
C ILE A 37 -2.33 37.69 -11.84
N MET A 38 -1.11 37.31 -12.23
CA MET A 38 -0.55 35.99 -11.94
C MET A 38 -0.25 35.81 -10.45
N LYS A 39 -0.08 36.89 -9.68
CA LYS A 39 0.29 36.82 -8.27
C LYS A 39 -0.75 36.05 -7.45
N ASP A 40 -2.02 36.37 -7.63
CA ASP A 40 -3.11 35.72 -6.89
C ASP A 40 -3.18 34.21 -7.18
N ILE A 41 -2.85 33.81 -8.42
CA ILE A 41 -2.80 32.39 -8.80
C ILE A 41 -1.68 31.66 -8.05
N ILE A 42 -0.51 32.30 -7.95
CA ILE A 42 0.67 31.70 -7.33
C ILE A 42 0.55 31.71 -5.80
N ASP A 43 0.02 32.78 -5.21
CA ASP A 43 -0.30 32.85 -3.78
C ASP A 43 -1.29 31.74 -3.40
N SER A 44 -2.30 31.51 -4.25
CA SER A 44 -3.25 30.40 -4.10
C SER A 44 -2.57 29.02 -4.18
N ASP A 45 -1.61 28.81 -5.09
CA ASP A 45 -0.87 27.55 -5.18
C ASP A 45 -0.01 27.30 -3.92
N VAL A 46 0.69 28.32 -3.42
CA VAL A 46 1.47 28.21 -2.17
C VAL A 46 0.56 27.85 -0.99
N GLU A 47 -0.59 28.50 -0.84
CA GLU A 47 -1.53 28.15 0.22
C GLU A 47 -2.16 26.76 0.02
N GLN A 48 -2.38 26.33 -1.22
CA GLN A 48 -2.79 24.97 -1.51
C GLN A 48 -1.74 23.94 -1.06
N LYS A 49 -0.45 24.14 -1.40
CA LYS A 49 0.63 23.23 -0.96
C LYS A 49 0.78 23.21 0.56
N LYS A 50 0.62 24.37 1.20
CA LYS A 50 0.66 24.48 2.66
C LYS A 50 -0.51 23.73 3.32
N GLY A 51 -1.71 23.85 2.76
CA GLY A 51 -2.86 23.04 3.15
C GLY A 51 -2.59 21.54 2.99
N ASN A 52 -1.99 21.12 1.88
CA ASN A 52 -1.63 19.72 1.64
C ASN A 52 -0.61 19.19 2.67
N LEU A 53 0.38 19.99 3.06
CA LEU A 53 1.34 19.62 4.11
C LEU A 53 0.64 19.42 5.47
N ILE A 54 -0.26 20.34 5.85
CA ILE A 54 -1.04 20.22 7.08
C ILE A 54 -1.90 18.94 7.07
N ILE A 55 -2.53 18.63 5.93
CA ILE A 55 -3.29 17.38 5.76
C ILE A 55 -2.38 16.16 5.91
N ALA A 56 -1.19 16.17 5.30
CA ALA A 56 -0.22 15.09 5.41
C ALA A 56 0.23 14.88 6.88
N GLN A 57 0.47 15.96 7.62
CA GLN A 57 0.80 15.94 9.04
C GLN A 57 -0.34 15.36 9.89
N HIS A 58 -1.59 15.75 9.64
CA HIS A 58 -2.75 15.18 10.32
C HIS A 58 -2.89 13.67 10.02
N ASN A 59 -2.68 13.27 8.76
CA ASN A 59 -2.71 11.86 8.38
C ASN A 59 -1.59 11.04 9.04
N LEU A 60 -0.39 11.62 9.17
CA LEU A 60 0.71 10.99 9.90
C LEU A 60 0.37 10.83 11.38
N ASN A 61 -0.16 11.88 12.01
CA ASN A 61 -0.59 11.84 13.41
C ASN A 61 -1.66 10.76 13.62
N LYS A 62 -2.67 10.70 12.75
CA LYS A 62 -3.68 9.64 12.78
C LYS A 62 -3.04 8.25 12.66
N ALA A 63 -2.12 8.06 11.70
CA ALA A 63 -1.45 6.79 11.51
C ALA A 63 -0.64 6.34 12.73
N TYR A 64 -0.02 7.28 13.46
CA TYR A 64 0.64 6.98 14.73
C TYR A 64 -0.37 6.60 15.82
N THR A 65 -1.47 7.34 15.97
CA THR A 65 -2.51 7.00 16.93
C THR A 65 -3.07 5.59 16.69
N ASP A 66 -3.37 5.25 15.43
CA ASP A 66 -3.87 3.93 15.04
C ASP A 66 -2.85 2.82 15.36
N LEU A 67 -1.56 3.06 15.06
CA LEU A 67 -0.48 2.13 15.40
C LEU A 67 -0.32 1.98 16.92
N ASN A 68 -0.34 3.09 17.65
CA ASN A 68 -0.13 3.12 19.09
C ASN A 68 -1.23 2.36 19.83
N ILE A 69 -2.49 2.50 19.40
CA ILE A 69 -3.63 1.72 19.91
C ILE A 69 -3.41 0.23 19.64
N LEU A 70 -2.95 -0.14 18.45
CA LEU A 70 -2.75 -1.55 18.07
C LEU A 70 -1.60 -2.21 18.83
N VAL A 71 -0.53 -1.45 19.13
CA VAL A 71 0.65 -1.94 19.88
C VAL A 71 0.45 -1.83 21.39
N GLY A 72 -0.58 -1.10 21.86
CA GLY A 72 -0.86 -0.92 23.28
C GLY A 72 0.04 0.11 23.98
N ILE A 73 0.54 1.10 23.24
CA ILE A 73 1.33 2.22 23.78
C ILE A 73 0.49 3.51 23.82
N THR A 74 1.02 4.58 24.44
CA THR A 74 0.26 5.83 24.60
C THR A 74 -0.07 6.47 23.24
N PRO A 75 -1.27 7.04 23.05
CA PRO A 75 -1.69 7.62 21.77
C PRO A 75 -0.75 8.71 21.24
N ASP A 76 -0.16 9.49 22.14
CA ASP A 76 0.74 10.60 21.80
C ASP A 76 2.19 10.15 21.56
N ALA A 77 2.52 8.88 21.76
CA ALA A 77 3.86 8.37 21.52
C ALA A 77 4.25 8.54 20.04
N ARG A 78 5.54 8.81 19.80
CA ARG A 78 6.16 8.85 18.47
C ARG A 78 7.34 7.88 18.43
N PRO A 79 7.08 6.56 18.42
CA PRO A 79 8.15 5.57 18.36
C PRO A 79 8.93 5.69 17.04
N VAL A 80 10.25 5.53 17.12
CA VAL A 80 11.11 5.48 15.92
C VAL A 80 11.00 4.09 15.30
N LEU A 81 10.51 4.04 14.07
CA LEU A 81 10.38 2.80 13.32
C LEU A 81 11.74 2.41 12.73
N THR A 82 12.36 1.36 13.29
CA THR A 82 13.66 0.84 12.85
C THR A 82 13.56 -0.28 11.83
N THR A 83 12.40 -0.94 11.74
CA THR A 83 12.18 -2.06 10.83
C THR A 83 11.90 -1.54 9.43
N GLU A 84 12.79 -1.82 8.48
CA GLU A 84 12.52 -1.64 7.06
C GLU A 84 11.66 -2.81 6.56
N VAL A 85 10.68 -2.54 5.72
CA VAL A 85 9.89 -3.60 5.07
C VAL A 85 10.77 -4.28 4.03
N VAL A 86 11.37 -5.40 4.43
CA VAL A 86 12.23 -6.22 3.58
C VAL A 86 11.36 -6.84 2.48
N TYR A 87 11.80 -6.67 1.23
CA TYR A 87 11.23 -7.39 0.10
C TYR A 87 11.88 -8.77 0.02
N GLU A 88 11.06 -9.81 0.18
CA GLU A 88 11.43 -11.19 -0.05
C GLU A 88 10.47 -11.76 -1.10
N PRO A 89 10.98 -12.25 -2.25
CA PRO A 89 10.15 -12.92 -3.24
C PRO A 89 9.39 -14.10 -2.62
N LEU A 90 8.16 -14.31 -3.05
CA LEU A 90 7.38 -15.44 -2.59
C LEU A 90 7.86 -16.73 -3.28
N GLU A 91 8.65 -17.53 -2.57
CA GLU A 91 9.06 -18.84 -3.06
C GLU A 91 7.94 -19.88 -2.86
N ILE A 92 7.42 -20.40 -3.97
CA ILE A 92 6.43 -21.47 -3.98
C ILE A 92 6.79 -22.56 -4.98
N THR A 93 6.71 -23.80 -4.50
CA THR A 93 6.90 -25.01 -5.29
C THR A 93 5.76 -25.25 -6.28
N GLY A 94 4.55 -24.72 -6.02
CA GLY A 94 3.43 -24.73 -6.96
C GLY A 94 2.10 -24.29 -6.34
N ILE A 95 1.29 -23.53 -7.09
CA ILE A 95 0.01 -23.00 -6.60
C ILE A 95 -1.00 -24.09 -6.22
N ASN A 96 -1.02 -25.22 -6.94
CA ASN A 96 -2.00 -26.28 -6.71
C ASN A 96 -1.81 -26.98 -5.35
N SER A 97 -0.57 -27.15 -4.88
CA SER A 97 -0.31 -27.72 -3.54
C SER A 97 -0.76 -26.77 -2.44
N GLU A 98 -0.63 -25.46 -2.67
CA GLU A 98 -1.05 -24.46 -1.70
C GLU A 98 -2.57 -24.30 -1.64
N VAL A 99 -3.29 -24.49 -2.76
CA VAL A 99 -4.77 -24.55 -2.77
C VAL A 99 -5.26 -25.71 -1.91
N GLY A 100 -4.72 -26.92 -2.09
CA GLY A 100 -5.12 -28.08 -1.29
C GLY A 100 -4.86 -27.87 0.20
N ARG A 101 -3.73 -27.27 0.54
CA ARG A 101 -3.41 -26.90 1.93
C ARG A 101 -4.37 -25.83 2.46
N ALA A 102 -4.61 -24.76 1.71
CA ALA A 102 -5.51 -23.68 2.12
C ALA A 102 -6.92 -24.21 2.42
N ILE A 103 -7.45 -25.10 1.58
CA ILE A 103 -8.75 -25.76 1.80
C ILE A 103 -8.77 -26.49 3.15
N SER A 104 -7.66 -27.15 3.53
CA SER A 104 -7.58 -27.90 4.79
C SER A 104 -7.39 -27.02 6.04
N SER A 105 -6.80 -25.82 5.89
CA SER A 105 -6.51 -24.92 7.01
C SER A 105 -7.50 -23.77 7.18
N ASN A 106 -8.35 -23.51 6.19
CA ASN A 106 -9.23 -22.35 6.19
C ASN A 106 -10.46 -22.57 7.09
N VAL A 107 -10.66 -21.65 8.04
CA VAL A 107 -11.76 -21.70 9.01
C VAL A 107 -13.14 -21.60 8.35
N ASN A 108 -13.28 -20.81 7.28
CA ASN A 108 -14.57 -20.64 6.60
C ASN A 108 -14.96 -21.91 5.84
N VAL A 109 -14.00 -22.54 5.16
CA VAL A 109 -14.24 -23.84 4.49
C VAL A 109 -14.54 -24.92 5.52
N TRP A 110 -13.80 -24.95 6.63
CA TRP A 110 -14.08 -25.86 7.74
C TRP A 110 -15.50 -25.67 8.30
N ALA A 111 -15.93 -24.43 8.54
CA ALA A 111 -17.27 -24.13 9.05
C ALA A 111 -18.37 -24.57 8.09
N ALA A 112 -18.19 -24.37 6.77
CA ALA A 112 -19.15 -24.81 5.77
C ALA A 112 -19.24 -26.35 5.69
N LEU A 113 -18.10 -27.05 5.74
CA LEU A 113 -18.07 -28.52 5.80
C LEU A 113 -18.70 -29.05 7.11
N GLN A 114 -18.48 -28.37 8.23
CA GLN A 114 -19.10 -28.73 9.50
C GLN A 114 -20.62 -28.58 9.44
N ASN A 115 -21.14 -27.58 8.73
CA ASN A 115 -22.59 -27.42 8.53
C ASN A 115 -23.19 -28.61 7.78
N VAL A 116 -22.52 -29.10 6.73
CA VAL A 116 -22.94 -30.32 6.01
C VAL A 116 -23.03 -31.52 6.94
N ILE A 117 -22.09 -31.65 7.88
CA ILE A 117 -22.10 -32.74 8.87
C ILE A 117 -23.30 -32.61 9.81
N ILE A 118 -23.63 -31.38 10.23
CA ILE A 118 -24.77 -31.12 11.12
C ILE A 118 -26.09 -31.48 10.44
N GLU A 119 -26.35 -31.03 9.20
CA GLU A 119 -27.59 -31.36 8.47
C GLU A 119 -27.71 -32.89 8.22
N LYS A 120 -26.58 -33.57 7.94
CA LYS A 120 -26.57 -35.03 7.81
C LYS A 120 -26.92 -35.75 9.11
N GLU A 121 -26.53 -35.18 10.25
CA GLU A 121 -26.87 -35.69 11.58
C GLU A 121 -28.33 -35.40 11.96
N ASP A 122 -28.85 -34.22 11.62
CA ASP A 122 -30.26 -33.86 11.81
C ASP A 122 -31.21 -34.79 11.05
N LEU A 123 -30.83 -35.19 9.82
CA LEU A 123 -31.52 -36.24 9.05
C LEU A 123 -31.59 -37.57 9.80
N ARG A 124 -30.47 -37.99 10.41
CA ARG A 124 -30.39 -39.25 11.17
C ARG A 124 -31.26 -39.20 12.43
N MET A 125 -31.38 -38.02 13.05
CA MET A 125 -32.20 -37.80 14.23
C MET A 125 -33.69 -37.62 13.93
N THR A 126 -34.07 -37.57 12.64
CA THR A 126 -35.47 -37.40 12.18
C THR A 126 -36.17 -36.17 12.77
N LEU A 127 -35.42 -35.08 12.96
CA LEU A 127 -35.94 -33.83 13.54
C LEU A 127 -36.90 -33.09 12.61
N LYS A 128 -36.78 -33.33 11.29
CA LYS A 128 -37.58 -32.69 10.23
C LYS A 128 -38.11 -33.73 9.22
N PRO A 129 -39.11 -33.38 8.39
CA PRO A 129 -39.54 -34.21 7.27
C PRO A 129 -38.37 -34.52 6.31
N TYR A 130 -38.23 -35.79 5.94
CA TYR A 130 -37.10 -36.32 5.15
C TYR A 130 -36.76 -35.51 3.88
N GLU A 131 -37.77 -35.12 3.10
CA GLU A 131 -37.55 -34.38 1.85
C GLU A 131 -37.01 -32.96 2.08
N ILE A 132 -37.41 -32.30 3.17
CA ILE A 132 -36.92 -30.95 3.51
C ILE A 132 -35.44 -31.03 3.88
N GLU A 133 -35.11 -31.96 4.75
CA GLU A 133 -33.76 -32.16 5.24
C GLU A 133 -32.79 -32.55 4.11
N LYS A 134 -33.24 -33.35 3.14
CA LYS A 134 -32.44 -33.68 1.95
C LYS A 134 -32.12 -32.45 1.10
N MET A 135 -33.08 -31.52 0.95
CA MET A 135 -32.84 -30.25 0.26
C MET A 135 -31.87 -29.36 1.05
N GLU A 136 -31.96 -29.34 2.38
CA GLU A 136 -31.06 -28.56 3.25
C GLU A 136 -29.62 -29.11 3.20
N ILE A 137 -29.44 -30.44 3.16
CA ILE A 137 -28.13 -31.06 2.91
C ILE A 137 -27.57 -30.64 1.55
N GLU A 138 -28.38 -30.66 0.49
CA GLU A 138 -27.95 -30.23 -0.85
C GLU A 138 -27.52 -28.75 -0.85
N VAL A 139 -28.29 -27.87 -0.19
CA VAL A 139 -27.93 -26.46 -0.03
C VAL A 139 -26.61 -26.31 0.76
N ALA A 140 -26.42 -27.08 1.83
CA ALA A 140 -25.20 -27.05 2.62
C ALA A 140 -23.99 -27.54 1.82
N GLU A 141 -24.14 -28.60 1.01
CA GLU A 141 -23.10 -29.13 0.14
C GLU A 141 -22.70 -28.09 -0.93
N LEU A 142 -23.69 -27.49 -1.60
CA LEU A 142 -23.45 -26.40 -2.57
C LEU A 142 -22.76 -25.20 -1.91
N THR A 143 -23.12 -24.87 -0.67
CA THR A 143 -22.47 -23.79 0.09
C THR A 143 -21.01 -24.13 0.40
N ALA A 144 -20.72 -25.36 0.81
CA ALA A 144 -19.36 -25.81 1.09
C ALA A 144 -18.49 -25.85 -0.17
N ASP A 145 -19.04 -26.29 -1.30
CA ASP A 145 -18.31 -26.29 -2.58
C ASP A 145 -18.08 -24.88 -3.10
N GLY A 146 -19.08 -23.98 -3.00
CA GLY A 146 -18.90 -22.56 -3.29
C GLY A 146 -17.82 -21.89 -2.43
N ALA A 147 -17.73 -22.25 -1.14
CA ALA A 147 -16.69 -21.74 -0.25
C ALA A 147 -15.27 -22.22 -0.67
N LYS A 148 -15.13 -23.46 -1.17
CA LYS A 148 -13.85 -23.97 -1.69
C LYS A 148 -13.46 -23.28 -2.99
N GLU A 149 -14.39 -23.13 -3.92
CA GLU A 149 -14.15 -22.47 -5.21
C GLU A 149 -13.75 -21.00 -5.02
N GLU A 150 -14.43 -20.27 -4.12
CA GLU A 150 -14.09 -18.88 -3.82
C GLU A 150 -12.70 -18.76 -3.18
N LEU A 151 -12.35 -19.69 -2.29
CA LEU A 151 -11.00 -19.74 -1.71
C LEU A 151 -9.93 -20.03 -2.77
N GLU A 152 -10.16 -21.01 -3.65
CA GLU A 152 -9.23 -21.34 -4.72
C GLU A 152 -9.03 -20.15 -5.67
N LYS A 153 -10.12 -19.52 -6.10
CA LYS A 153 -10.08 -18.35 -6.98
C LYS A 153 -9.37 -17.18 -6.31
N GLY A 154 -9.70 -16.90 -5.04
CA GLY A 154 -9.05 -15.86 -4.25
C GLY A 154 -7.55 -16.09 -4.10
N LEU A 155 -7.14 -17.33 -3.83
CA LEU A 155 -5.72 -17.68 -3.66
C LEU A 155 -4.93 -17.57 -4.98
N ARG A 156 -5.52 -18.04 -6.09
CA ARG A 156 -4.92 -17.90 -7.42
C ARG A 156 -4.80 -16.44 -7.84
N GLY A 157 -5.85 -15.64 -7.60
CA GLY A 157 -5.84 -14.20 -7.85
C GLY A 157 -4.73 -13.51 -7.06
N LEU A 158 -4.68 -13.75 -5.76
CA LEU A 158 -3.67 -13.18 -4.88
C LEU A 158 -2.25 -13.57 -5.28
N TYR A 159 -2.05 -14.81 -5.75
CA TYR A 159 -0.74 -15.25 -6.27
C TYR A 159 -0.31 -14.43 -7.50
N HIS A 160 -1.20 -14.23 -8.47
CA HIS A 160 -0.90 -13.41 -9.65
C HIS A 160 -0.71 -11.94 -9.30
N ASP A 161 -1.44 -11.41 -8.32
CA ASP A 161 -1.24 -10.06 -7.79
C ASP A 161 0.15 -9.91 -7.17
N ILE A 162 0.60 -10.91 -6.39
CA ILE A 162 1.96 -10.93 -5.80
C ILE A 162 3.01 -10.92 -6.90
N LEU A 163 2.93 -11.80 -7.90
CA LEU A 163 3.87 -11.82 -9.03
C LEU A 163 3.91 -10.46 -9.77
N SER A 164 2.75 -9.86 -10.00
CA SER A 164 2.65 -8.55 -10.64
C SER A 164 3.31 -7.46 -9.79
N LEU A 165 3.15 -7.51 -8.47
CA LEU A 165 3.80 -6.61 -7.52
C LEU A 165 5.32 -6.81 -7.51
N GLU A 166 5.82 -8.04 -7.58
CA GLU A 166 7.26 -8.34 -7.68
C GLU A 166 7.88 -7.72 -8.94
N GLU A 167 7.22 -7.88 -10.09
CA GLU A 167 7.64 -7.25 -11.34
C GLU A 167 7.60 -5.72 -11.26
N ALA A 168 6.54 -5.15 -10.68
CA ALA A 168 6.41 -3.72 -10.48
C ALA A 168 7.49 -3.16 -9.54
N ILE A 169 7.84 -3.87 -8.46
CA ILE A 169 8.95 -3.52 -7.58
C ILE A 169 10.26 -3.54 -8.36
N ASN A 170 10.49 -4.56 -9.18
CA ASN A 170 11.71 -4.63 -9.99
C ASN A 170 11.81 -3.47 -11.00
N ALA A 171 10.70 -3.14 -11.69
CA ALA A 171 10.64 -2.00 -12.59
C ALA A 171 10.88 -0.66 -11.85
N SER A 172 10.32 -0.51 -10.65
CA SER A 172 10.48 0.71 -9.84
C SER A 172 11.94 0.96 -9.45
N LYS A 173 12.77 -0.09 -9.28
CA LYS A 173 14.21 0.06 -8.99
C LYS A 173 14.93 0.83 -10.10
N GLY A 174 14.57 0.58 -11.36
CA GLY A 174 15.08 1.31 -12.51
C GLY A 174 14.70 2.79 -12.47
N GLY A 175 13.42 3.08 -12.15
CA GLY A 175 12.90 4.44 -12.00
C GLY A 175 13.58 5.22 -10.87
N VAL A 176 13.76 4.62 -9.69
CA VAL A 176 14.49 5.23 -8.56
C VAL A 176 15.93 5.52 -8.96
N LYS A 177 16.64 4.56 -9.57
CA LYS A 177 18.02 4.78 -10.01
C LYS A 177 18.12 5.91 -11.03
N ALA A 178 17.17 6.00 -11.97
CA ALA A 178 17.11 7.09 -12.94
C ALA A 178 16.91 8.46 -12.24
N ALA A 179 15.98 8.54 -11.29
CA ALA A 179 15.72 9.76 -10.52
C ALA A 179 16.94 10.15 -9.65
N GLU A 180 17.66 9.20 -9.07
CA GLU A 180 18.90 9.46 -8.32
C GLU A 180 20.01 10.01 -9.21
N THR A 181 20.16 9.46 -10.43
CA THR A 181 21.12 10.01 -11.40
C THR A 181 20.71 11.39 -11.90
N GLY A 182 19.41 11.64 -12.07
CA GLY A 182 18.86 12.95 -12.44
C GLY A 182 19.14 14.00 -11.36
N LEU A 183 18.92 13.66 -10.08
CA LEU A 183 19.25 14.55 -8.96
C LEU A 183 20.74 14.87 -8.91
N LYS A 184 21.62 13.87 -9.03
CA LYS A 184 23.08 14.13 -9.07
C LYS A 184 23.48 15.05 -10.22
N ALA A 185 22.88 14.87 -11.39
CA ALA A 185 23.15 15.75 -12.54
C ALA A 185 22.66 17.18 -12.29
N ALA A 186 21.49 17.35 -11.64
CA ALA A 186 20.97 18.65 -11.26
C ALA A 186 21.82 19.34 -10.18
N GLU A 187 22.29 18.60 -9.17
CA GLU A 187 23.22 19.08 -8.15
C GLU A 187 24.51 19.60 -8.78
N VAL A 188 25.15 18.82 -9.67
CA VAL A 188 26.37 19.27 -10.37
C VAL A 188 26.12 20.51 -11.20
N ARG A 189 24.98 20.58 -11.92
CA ARG A 189 24.63 21.77 -12.72
C ARG A 189 24.37 22.98 -11.84
N TYR A 190 23.75 22.81 -10.69
CA TYR A 190 23.50 23.87 -9.72
C TYR A 190 24.82 24.41 -9.15
N ASP A 191 25.74 23.52 -8.79
CA ASP A 191 27.05 23.89 -8.24
C ASP A 191 27.90 24.72 -9.22
N VAL A 192 27.78 24.47 -10.52
CA VAL A 192 28.46 25.26 -11.57
C VAL A 192 27.62 26.45 -12.08
N GLY A 193 26.47 26.73 -11.45
CA GLY A 193 25.59 27.84 -11.82
C GLY A 193 24.81 27.67 -13.13
N MET A 194 24.74 26.44 -13.65
CA MET A 194 24.01 26.08 -14.88
C MET A 194 22.57 25.63 -14.63
N ALA A 195 22.17 25.38 -13.38
CA ALA A 195 20.80 25.07 -12.99
C ALA A 195 20.33 26.02 -11.89
N THR A 196 19.02 26.26 -11.85
CA THR A 196 18.38 27.06 -10.80
C THR A 196 18.07 26.19 -9.57
N GLU A 197 17.81 26.84 -8.44
CA GLU A 197 17.37 26.13 -7.24
C GLU A 197 15.99 25.47 -7.44
N GLY A 198 15.14 26.03 -8.30
CA GLY A 198 13.89 25.39 -8.74
C GLY A 198 14.12 24.06 -9.45
N ASP A 199 15.11 23.98 -10.34
CA ASP A 199 15.48 22.73 -11.04
C ASP A 199 15.98 21.65 -10.05
N LEU A 200 16.72 22.08 -9.02
CA LEU A 200 17.18 21.20 -7.95
C LEU A 200 16.02 20.68 -7.10
N LEU A 201 15.10 21.56 -6.68
CA LEU A 201 13.90 21.19 -5.93
C LEU A 201 12.99 20.25 -6.73
N GLU A 202 12.85 20.48 -8.04
CA GLU A 202 12.10 19.59 -8.93
C GLU A 202 12.74 18.20 -9.04
N SER A 203 14.06 18.14 -9.13
CA SER A 203 14.79 16.85 -9.17
C SER A 203 14.67 16.10 -7.84
N LYS A 204 14.71 16.82 -6.71
CA LYS A 204 14.46 16.24 -5.37
C LYS A 204 13.03 15.72 -5.24
N ALA A 205 12.04 16.48 -5.72
CA ALA A 205 10.64 16.05 -5.74
C ALA A 205 10.45 14.78 -6.57
N THR A 206 11.07 14.73 -7.75
CA THR A 206 11.04 13.54 -8.63
C THR A 206 11.61 12.30 -7.94
N LEU A 207 12.75 12.44 -7.24
CA LEU A 207 13.34 11.34 -6.47
C LEU A 207 12.44 10.91 -5.31
N ALA A 208 11.87 11.86 -4.57
CA ALA A 208 10.96 11.56 -3.46
C ALA A 208 9.73 10.77 -3.94
N ILE A 209 9.11 11.17 -5.05
CA ILE A 209 7.98 10.47 -5.67
C ILE A 209 8.39 9.05 -6.08
N ALA A 210 9.53 8.88 -6.75
CA ALA A 210 10.00 7.56 -7.19
C ALA A 210 10.24 6.61 -6.00
N LYS A 211 10.86 7.11 -4.92
CA LYS A 211 11.11 6.34 -3.69
C LYS A 211 9.81 5.95 -2.99
N LYS A 212 8.88 6.89 -2.88
CA LYS A 212 7.55 6.64 -2.30
C LYS A 212 6.78 5.58 -3.10
N THR A 213 6.76 5.67 -4.43
CA THR A 213 6.10 4.66 -5.28
C THR A 213 6.71 3.28 -5.04
N GLN A 214 8.04 3.18 -4.98
CA GLN A 214 8.71 1.91 -4.67
C GLN A 214 8.34 1.39 -3.27
N ALA A 215 8.33 2.25 -2.26
CA ALA A 215 7.96 1.87 -0.90
C ALA A 215 6.50 1.40 -0.83
N GLN A 216 5.58 2.10 -1.49
CA GLN A 216 4.18 1.71 -1.59
C GLN A 216 4.01 0.31 -2.21
N LEU A 217 4.74 0.02 -3.28
CA LEU A 217 4.74 -1.32 -3.89
C LEU A 217 5.26 -2.39 -2.93
N LYS A 218 6.35 -2.11 -2.19
CA LYS A 218 6.86 -3.01 -1.15
C LYS A 218 5.84 -3.25 -0.04
N TYR A 219 5.12 -2.21 0.40
CA TYR A 219 4.06 -2.35 1.41
C TYR A 219 2.90 -3.21 0.90
N GLN A 220 2.44 -2.96 -0.34
CA GLN A 220 1.39 -3.77 -0.97
C GLN A 220 1.81 -5.23 -1.09
N HIS A 221 3.03 -5.50 -1.54
CA HIS A 221 3.59 -6.85 -1.60
C HIS A 221 3.63 -7.53 -0.23
N ALA A 222 4.09 -6.83 0.81
CA ALA A 222 4.12 -7.37 2.17
C ALA A 222 2.71 -7.71 2.68
N THR A 223 1.72 -6.85 2.44
CA THR A 223 0.33 -7.12 2.83
C THR A 223 -0.29 -8.29 2.06
N ALA A 224 -0.02 -8.38 0.76
CA ALA A 224 -0.51 -9.48 -0.09
C ALA A 224 0.12 -10.82 0.34
N THR A 225 1.42 -10.82 0.61
CA THR A 225 2.15 -11.99 1.10
C THR A 225 1.66 -12.43 2.48
N ALA A 226 1.40 -11.48 3.39
CA ALA A 226 0.82 -11.77 4.70
C ALA A 226 -0.59 -12.37 4.60
N ALA A 227 -1.44 -11.83 3.70
CA ALA A 227 -2.76 -12.39 3.43
C ALA A 227 -2.67 -13.81 2.84
N TYR A 228 -1.75 -14.03 1.91
CA TYR A 228 -1.52 -15.35 1.30
C TYR A 228 -1.08 -16.38 2.34
N ARG A 229 -0.15 -15.99 3.23
CA ARG A 229 0.32 -16.84 4.32
C ARG A 229 -0.80 -17.15 5.31
N ASN A 230 -1.63 -16.17 5.66
CA ASN A 230 -2.81 -16.38 6.51
C ASN A 230 -3.78 -17.40 5.88
N LEU A 231 -4.11 -17.26 4.60
CA LEU A 231 -5.03 -18.16 3.89
C LEU A 231 -4.49 -19.60 3.77
N THR A 232 -3.17 -19.76 3.65
CA THR A 232 -2.50 -21.08 3.55
C THR A 232 -2.16 -21.68 4.93
N GLY A 233 -2.50 -21.00 6.02
CA GLY A 233 -2.16 -21.43 7.38
C GLY A 233 -0.63 -21.46 7.63
N ARG A 234 0.11 -20.58 6.95
CA ARG A 234 1.54 -20.28 7.23
C ARG A 234 1.63 -19.12 8.22
N GLU A 235 2.77 -19.00 8.90
CA GLU A 235 3.03 -17.82 9.73
C GLU A 235 2.98 -16.54 8.90
N VAL A 236 2.36 -15.49 9.44
CA VAL A 236 2.05 -14.25 8.71
C VAL A 236 3.33 -13.46 8.38
N LEU A 237 4.33 -13.52 9.26
CA LEU A 237 5.62 -12.87 9.08
C LEU A 237 6.65 -13.85 8.52
N PRO A 238 7.62 -13.39 7.70
CA PRO A 238 8.71 -14.26 7.28
C PRO A 238 9.52 -14.64 8.52
N THR A 239 9.85 -15.93 8.63
CA THR A 239 10.83 -16.40 9.61
C THR A 239 12.20 -15.92 9.13
N ASN A 240 12.76 -14.92 9.82
CA ASN A 240 14.12 -14.42 9.58
C ASN A 240 15.16 -15.55 9.49
#